data_AF-A0A7Y3MXR9-F1
#
_entry.id   AF-A0A7Y3MXR9-F1
#
_cell.length_a   1.000
_cell.length_b   1.000
_cell.length_c   1.000
_cell.angle_alpha   90.00
_cell.angle_beta   90.00
_cell.angle_gamma   90.00
#
_symmetry.space_group_name_H-M   'P 1'
#
loop_
_entity.id
_entity.type
_entity.pdbx_description
1 polymer ?
#
loop_
_entity_poly.entity_id
_entity_poly.type
_entity_poly.pdbx_seq_one_letter_code
_entity_poly.pdbx_strand_id
1 'polypeptide(L)'
;DEFDSATPDAFAYGYRFRRSRALGHIALAEGRFDAAITAFRASTTGYQAPWDLAGLARAFDAAGRPDSARVYYDAYLEKREYLRMESDQFYLAGFLERLAELEYQAGATREAARHYAELVELWSGADAEVQPRVTRAQERLESILAEIG
;
A
#
# COMPACT_ATOMS: atom_id res chain seq x y z
N ASP A 1 -20.26 21.24 -7.90
CA ASP A 1 -20.31 19.87 -7.37
C ASP A 1 -21.12 19.93 -6.07
N GLU A 2 -21.97 18.93 -5.79
CA GLU A 2 -22.92 18.94 -4.65
C GLU A 2 -22.22 19.17 -3.31
N PHE A 3 -21.04 18.55 -3.13
CA PHE A 3 -20.22 18.68 -1.93
C PHE A 3 -19.80 20.14 -1.65
N ASP A 4 -19.34 20.86 -2.68
CA ASP A 4 -18.91 22.25 -2.54
C ASP A 4 -20.10 23.19 -2.30
N SER A 5 -21.28 22.86 -2.81
CA SER A 5 -22.49 23.66 -2.57
C SER A 5 -23.13 23.42 -1.20
N ALA A 6 -22.92 22.24 -0.61
CA ALA A 6 -23.56 21.83 0.64
C ALA A 6 -22.66 21.99 1.88
N THR A 7 -21.35 22.22 1.70
CA THR A 7 -20.39 22.33 2.80
C THR A 7 -19.95 23.77 2.98
N PRO A 8 -20.20 24.42 4.14
CA PRO A 8 -19.69 25.76 4.40
C PRO A 8 -18.17 25.82 4.24
N ASP A 9 -17.65 26.90 3.66
CA ASP A 9 -16.23 27.04 3.28
C ASP A 9 -15.23 26.74 4.41
N ALA A 10 -15.59 27.11 5.64
CA ALA A 10 -14.78 26.85 6.84
C ALA A 10 -14.53 25.36 7.10
N PHE A 11 -15.43 24.48 6.64
CA PHE A 11 -15.30 23.03 6.75
C PHE A 11 -14.81 22.39 5.45
N ALA A 12 -15.14 22.96 4.29
CA ALA A 12 -14.80 22.40 2.98
C ALA A 12 -13.29 22.16 2.83
N TYR A 13 -12.44 23.06 3.34
CA TYR A 13 -10.99 22.89 3.28
C TYR A 13 -10.49 21.63 4.02
N GLY A 14 -11.01 21.37 5.23
CA GLY A 14 -10.63 20.21 6.03
C GLY A 14 -11.21 18.88 5.54
N TYR A 15 -12.27 18.90 4.75
CA TYR A 15 -12.92 17.67 4.26
C TYR A 15 -12.59 17.32 2.80
N ARG A 16 -12.03 18.26 2.02
CA ARG A 16 -11.65 18.01 0.62
C ARG A 16 -10.72 16.82 0.45
N PHE A 17 -9.69 16.68 1.28
CA PHE A 17 -8.77 15.53 1.18
C PHE A 17 -9.46 14.19 1.49
N ARG A 18 -10.36 14.16 2.49
CA ARG A 18 -11.13 12.97 2.85
C ARG A 18 -12.07 12.57 1.73
N ARG A 19 -12.71 13.54 1.08
CA ARG A 19 -13.55 13.32 -0.09
C ARG A 19 -12.73 12.75 -1.25
N SER A 20 -11.60 13.37 -1.58
CA SER A 20 -10.71 12.90 -2.65
C SER A 20 -10.26 11.46 -2.40
N ARG A 21 -9.92 11.12 -1.15
CA ARG A 21 -9.57 9.75 -0.78
C ARG A 21 -10.73 8.77 -0.95
N ALA A 22 -11.94 9.15 -0.53
CA ALA A 22 -13.13 8.32 -0.71
C ALA A 22 -13.42 8.06 -2.21
N LEU A 23 -13.32 9.10 -3.04
CA LEU A 23 -13.43 8.96 -4.50
C LEU A 23 -12.34 8.07 -5.08
N GLY A 24 -11.12 8.13 -4.55
CA GLY A 24 -10.03 7.24 -4.93
C GLY A 24 -10.34 5.77 -4.65
N HIS A 25 -10.87 5.46 -3.47
CA HIS A 25 -11.28 4.08 -3.14
C HIS A 25 -12.44 3.58 -4.00
N ILE A 26 -13.45 4.43 -4.26
CA ILE A 26 -14.58 4.07 -5.16
C ILE A 26 -14.07 3.79 -6.56
N ALA A 27 -13.26 4.70 -7.13
CA ALA A 27 -12.70 4.52 -8.47
C ALA A 27 -11.82 3.27 -8.58
N LEU A 28 -11.04 2.95 -7.53
CA LEU A 28 -10.23 1.74 -7.48
C LEU A 28 -11.10 0.48 -7.48
N ALA A 29 -12.17 0.45 -6.69
CA ALA A 29 -13.11 -0.67 -6.65
C ALA A 29 -13.86 -0.87 -7.98
N GLU A 30 -14.13 0.21 -8.70
CA GLU A 30 -14.78 0.19 -10.02
C GLU A 30 -13.81 -0.07 -11.19
N GLY A 31 -12.52 -0.31 -10.92
CA GLY A 31 -11.52 -0.54 -11.96
C GLY A 31 -11.10 0.71 -12.74
N ARG A 32 -11.50 1.90 -12.31
CA ARG A 32 -11.16 3.19 -12.93
C ARG A 32 -9.82 3.70 -12.40
N PHE A 33 -8.74 2.97 -12.68
CA PHE A 33 -7.46 3.15 -11.99
C PHE A 33 -6.82 4.54 -12.15
N ASP A 34 -6.85 5.15 -13.34
CA ASP A 34 -6.30 6.51 -13.53
C ASP A 34 -7.10 7.59 -12.77
N ALA A 35 -8.41 7.38 -12.63
CA ALA A 35 -9.26 8.24 -11.80
C ALA A 35 -8.95 8.05 -10.31
N ALA A 36 -8.68 6.80 -9.89
CA ALA A 36 -8.25 6.52 -8.52
C ALA A 36 -6.93 7.20 -8.18
N ILE A 37 -5.91 7.08 -9.06
CA ILE A 37 -4.61 7.74 -8.91
C ILE A 37 -4.77 9.25 -8.80
N THR A 38 -5.57 9.86 -9.68
CA THR A 38 -5.86 11.30 -9.64
C THR A 38 -6.49 11.72 -8.32
N ALA A 39 -7.48 10.97 -7.85
CA ALA A 39 -8.18 11.27 -6.61
C ALA A 39 -7.29 11.09 -5.36
N PHE A 40 -6.48 10.03 -5.29
CA PHE A 40 -5.52 9.86 -4.19
C PHE A 40 -4.41 10.93 -4.21
N ARG A 41 -3.93 11.35 -5.38
CA ARG A 41 -3.01 12.51 -5.45
C ARG A 41 -3.67 13.78 -4.88
N ALA A 42 -4.94 14.00 -5.20
CA ALA A 42 -5.69 15.13 -4.65
C ALA A 42 -5.96 15.02 -3.13
N SER A 43 -5.88 13.84 -2.51
CA SER A 43 -5.95 13.71 -1.05
C SER A 43 -4.62 13.98 -0.34
N THR A 44 -3.50 14.00 -1.08
CA THR A 44 -2.16 14.20 -0.52
C THR A 44 -1.68 15.65 -0.41
N THR A 45 -2.54 16.65 -0.60
CA THR A 45 -2.11 18.07 -0.60
C THR A 45 -1.64 18.51 0.78
N GLY A 46 -0.33 18.70 0.96
CA GLY A 46 0.33 19.19 2.17
C GLY A 46 0.96 18.09 3.03
N TYR A 47 0.18 17.09 3.43
CA TYR A 47 0.66 15.96 4.23
C TYR A 47 0.27 14.63 3.57
N GLN A 48 1.26 13.80 3.28
CA GLN A 48 1.02 12.44 2.77
C GLN A 48 0.82 11.49 3.93
N ALA A 49 -0.41 11.28 4.37
CA ALA A 49 -0.68 10.33 5.44
C ALA A 49 -0.49 8.88 4.93
N PRO A 50 -0.23 7.89 5.81
CA PRO A 50 0.07 6.51 5.42
C PRO A 50 -1.04 5.90 4.57
N TRP A 51 -2.30 6.23 4.86
CA TRP A 51 -3.47 5.78 4.10
C TRP A 51 -3.48 6.28 2.65
N ASP A 52 -2.98 7.49 2.41
CA ASP A 52 -2.93 8.06 1.07
C ASP A 52 -1.82 7.41 0.25
N LEU A 53 -0.67 7.13 0.87
CA LEU A 53 0.40 6.32 0.27
C LEU A 53 -0.11 4.90 -0.04
N ALA A 54 -0.86 4.30 0.87
CA ALA A 54 -1.45 2.98 0.66
C ALA A 54 -2.48 2.97 -0.49
N GLY A 55 -3.28 4.03 -0.61
CA GLY A 55 -4.19 4.22 -1.74
C GLY A 55 -3.44 4.33 -3.08
N LEU A 56 -2.36 5.12 -3.14
CA LEU A 56 -1.54 5.29 -4.33
C LEU A 56 -0.84 3.99 -4.73
N ALA A 57 -0.17 3.31 -3.78
CA ALA A 57 0.52 2.04 -4.04
C ALA A 57 -0.42 1.02 -4.72
N ARG A 58 -1.59 0.79 -4.12
CA ARG A 58 -2.60 -0.11 -4.65
C ARG A 58 -3.18 0.34 -5.99
N ALA A 59 -3.39 1.63 -6.20
CA ALA A 59 -3.95 2.14 -7.45
C ALA A 59 -2.96 2.00 -8.61
N PHE A 60 -1.66 2.26 -8.39
CA PHE A 60 -0.63 2.01 -9.39
C PHE A 60 -0.44 0.52 -9.68
N ASP A 61 -0.47 -0.33 -8.65
CA ASP A 61 -0.36 -1.77 -8.80
C ASP A 61 -1.52 -2.33 -9.64
N ALA A 62 -2.76 -1.97 -9.27
CA ALA A 62 -3.96 -2.36 -10.02
C ALA A 62 -3.98 -1.83 -11.47
N ALA A 63 -3.34 -0.68 -11.72
CA ALA A 63 -3.17 -0.11 -13.05
C ALA A 63 -2.10 -0.82 -13.91
N GLY A 64 -1.40 -1.84 -13.38
CA GLY A 64 -0.30 -2.50 -14.07
C GLY A 64 0.94 -1.61 -14.22
N ARG A 65 1.17 -0.71 -13.25
CA ARG A 65 2.30 0.24 -13.24
C ARG A 65 3.27 -0.12 -12.08
N PRO A 66 4.03 -1.23 -12.20
CA PRO A 66 4.78 -1.82 -11.08
C PRO A 66 5.86 -0.90 -10.52
N ASP A 67 6.58 -0.15 -11.37
CA ASP A 67 7.63 0.77 -10.90
C ASP A 67 7.06 1.87 -10.00
N SER A 68 5.91 2.43 -10.38
CA SER A 68 5.22 3.43 -9.55
C SER A 68 4.63 2.80 -8.30
N ALA A 69 4.08 1.59 -8.39
CA ALA A 69 3.56 0.88 -7.23
C ALA A 69 4.64 0.68 -6.17
N ARG A 70 5.82 0.18 -6.56
CA ARG A 70 6.98 0.01 -5.69
C ARG A 70 7.34 1.28 -4.93
N VAL A 71 7.46 2.41 -5.63
CA VAL A 71 7.78 3.72 -5.01
C VAL A 71 6.83 4.05 -3.86
N TYR A 72 5.53 3.79 -4.01
CA TYR A 72 4.56 4.08 -2.96
C TYR A 72 4.44 3.00 -1.89
N TYR A 73 4.73 1.73 -2.22
CA TYR A 73 4.91 0.68 -1.21
C TYR A 73 6.11 0.99 -0.31
N ASP A 74 7.27 1.31 -0.90
CA ASP A 74 8.48 1.73 -0.19
C ASP A 74 8.20 2.96 0.69
N ALA A 75 7.60 4.00 0.11
CA ALA A 75 7.26 5.22 0.85
C ALA A 75 6.33 4.95 2.04
N TYR A 76 5.41 4.00 1.94
CA TYR A 76 4.57 3.59 3.06
C TYR A 76 5.40 2.93 4.17
N LEU A 77 6.28 1.98 3.83
CA LEU A 77 7.09 1.23 4.79
C LEU A 77 8.13 2.11 5.49
N GLU A 78 8.74 3.05 4.78
CA GLU A 78 9.72 4.00 5.33
C GLU A 78 9.10 5.09 6.21
N LYS A 79 7.80 5.34 6.06
CA LYS A 79 7.14 6.45 6.74
C LYS A 79 7.10 6.22 8.25
N ARG A 80 7.75 7.13 8.98
CA ARG A 80 7.68 7.23 10.44
C ARG A 80 6.54 8.15 10.83
N GLU A 81 5.64 7.66 11.67
CA GLU A 81 4.52 8.44 12.19
C GLU A 81 4.13 7.97 13.59
N TYR A 82 3.46 8.83 14.35
CA TYR A 82 3.02 8.50 15.70
C TYR A 82 1.93 7.40 15.72
N LEU A 83 0.97 7.44 14.80
CA LEU A 83 -0.19 6.54 14.75
C LEU A 83 -0.06 5.44 13.69
N ARG A 84 1.14 4.87 13.50
CA ARG A 84 1.38 3.84 12.46
C ARG A 84 0.51 2.60 12.62
N MET A 85 0.22 2.18 13.86
CA MET A 85 -0.66 1.05 14.15
C MET A 85 -2.05 1.16 13.51
N GLU A 86 -2.58 2.37 13.38
CA GLU A 86 -3.91 2.54 12.78
C GLU A 86 -3.93 2.16 11.29
N SER A 87 -2.82 2.39 10.59
CA SER A 87 -2.64 1.99 9.19
C SER A 87 -2.06 0.57 9.05
N ASP A 88 -1.08 0.20 9.88
CA ASP A 88 -0.32 -1.04 9.72
C ASP A 88 -1.15 -2.29 9.95
N GLN A 89 -2.15 -2.21 10.82
CA GLN A 89 -3.10 -3.31 11.03
C GLN A 89 -3.81 -3.73 9.73
N PHE A 90 -3.94 -2.83 8.76
CA PHE A 90 -4.60 -3.12 7.48
C PHE A 90 -3.61 -3.42 6.34
N TYR A 91 -2.44 -2.76 6.34
CA TYR A 91 -1.59 -2.71 5.14
C TYR A 91 -0.24 -3.39 5.30
N LEU A 92 0.39 -3.34 6.47
CA LEU A 92 1.84 -3.62 6.61
C LEU A 92 2.25 -4.96 6.00
N ALA A 93 1.61 -6.04 6.43
CA ALA A 93 1.95 -7.38 5.96
C ALA A 93 1.66 -7.59 4.46
N GLY A 94 0.51 -7.11 3.98
CA GLY A 94 0.19 -7.21 2.56
C GLY A 94 1.12 -6.36 1.68
N PHE A 95 1.64 -5.27 2.22
CA PHE A 95 2.57 -4.38 1.52
C PHE A 95 3.97 -4.98 1.48
N LEU A 96 4.43 -5.59 2.58
CA LEU A 96 5.67 -6.37 2.59
C LEU A 96 5.63 -7.48 1.54
N GLU A 97 4.56 -8.28 1.50
CA GLU A 97 4.40 -9.35 0.52
C GLU A 97 4.42 -8.82 -0.92
N ARG A 98 3.58 -7.82 -1.21
CA ARG A 98 3.41 -7.34 -2.58
C ARG A 98 4.65 -6.61 -3.09
N LEU A 99 5.33 -5.85 -2.23
CA LEU A 99 6.59 -5.22 -2.58
C LEU A 99 7.66 -6.26 -2.88
N ALA A 100 7.78 -7.31 -2.07
CA ALA A 100 8.72 -8.39 -2.30
C ALA A 100 8.47 -9.09 -3.66
N GLU A 101 7.21 -9.33 -4.02
CA GLU A 101 6.84 -9.86 -5.35
C GLU A 101 7.30 -8.95 -6.49
N LEU A 102 7.03 -7.64 -6.39
CA LEU A 102 7.41 -6.67 -7.41
C LEU A 102 8.93 -6.49 -7.52
N GLU A 103 9.64 -6.56 -6.39
CA GLU A 103 11.10 -6.53 -6.33
C GLU A 103 11.71 -7.75 -6.99
N TYR A 104 11.20 -8.94 -6.68
CA TYR A 104 11.66 -10.18 -7.30
C TYR A 104 11.45 -10.15 -8.83
N GLN A 105 10.28 -9.70 -9.29
CA GLN A 105 9.99 -9.55 -10.73
C GLN A 105 10.92 -8.54 -11.42
N ALA A 106 11.38 -7.52 -10.69
CA ALA A 106 12.35 -6.53 -11.18
C ALA A 106 13.82 -6.98 -11.05
N GLY A 107 14.08 -8.19 -10.53
CA GLY A 107 15.43 -8.72 -10.31
C GLY A 107 16.12 -8.19 -9.04
N ALA A 108 15.42 -7.45 -8.18
CA ALA A 108 15.90 -7.01 -6.87
C ALA A 108 15.74 -8.13 -5.83
N THR A 109 16.43 -9.25 -6.06
CA THR A 109 16.24 -10.51 -5.32
C THR A 109 16.62 -10.41 -3.84
N ARG A 110 17.61 -9.60 -3.48
CA ARG A 110 18.02 -9.43 -2.07
C ARG A 110 16.98 -8.63 -1.29
N GLU A 111 16.44 -7.58 -1.90
CA GLU A 111 15.39 -6.74 -1.32
C GLU A 111 14.11 -7.56 -1.15
N ALA A 112 13.75 -8.34 -2.18
CA ALA A 112 12.61 -9.25 -2.11
C ALA A 112 12.74 -10.26 -0.95
N ALA A 113 13.91 -10.90 -0.81
CA ALA A 113 14.16 -11.82 0.29
C ALA A 113 14.03 -11.11 1.66
N ARG A 114 14.55 -9.88 1.80
CA ARG A 114 14.41 -9.12 3.04
C ARG A 114 12.95 -8.88 3.39
N HIS A 115 12.12 -8.41 2.46
CA HIS A 115 10.72 -8.10 2.73
C HIS A 115 9.87 -9.35 3.00
N TYR A 116 10.14 -10.47 2.33
CA TYR A 116 9.51 -11.75 2.70
C TYR A 116 9.91 -12.21 4.10
N ALA A 117 11.19 -12.07 4.49
CA ALA A 117 11.63 -12.41 5.84
C ALA A 117 10.96 -11.53 6.91
N GLU A 118 10.81 -10.23 6.66
CA GLU A 118 10.09 -9.31 7.54
C GLU A 118 8.61 -9.67 7.69
N LEU A 119 7.94 -10.10 6.61
CA LEU A 119 6.57 -10.60 6.66
C LEU A 119 6.45 -11.87 7.50
N VAL A 120 7.35 -12.83 7.30
CA VAL A 120 7.36 -14.09 8.05
C VAL A 120 7.56 -13.82 9.54
N GLU A 121 8.47 -12.93 9.90
CA GLU A 121 8.70 -12.54 11.29
C GLU A 121 7.46 -11.86 11.89
N LEU A 122 6.91 -10.86 11.17
CA LEU A 122 5.74 -10.08 11.59
C LEU A 122 4.54 -10.97 11.92
N TRP A 123 4.32 -12.04 11.15
CA TRP A 123 3.17 -12.93 11.25
C TRP A 123 3.51 -14.34 11.73
N SER A 124 4.68 -14.55 12.32
CA SER A 124 5.10 -15.85 12.88
C SER A 124 4.09 -16.43 13.88
N GLY A 125 3.43 -15.56 14.66
CA GLY A 125 2.38 -15.93 15.62
C GLY A 125 0.95 -15.58 15.20
N ALA A 126 0.68 -15.34 13.90
CA ALA A 126 -0.66 -15.00 13.43
C ALA A 126 -1.66 -16.16 13.60
N ASP A 127 -2.96 -15.84 13.57
CA ASP A 127 -4.04 -16.82 13.67
C ASP A 127 -3.89 -17.95 12.64
N ALA A 128 -4.40 -19.14 12.98
CA ALA A 128 -4.26 -20.35 12.15
C ALA A 128 -4.81 -20.17 10.72
N GLU A 129 -5.80 -19.30 10.52
CA GLU A 129 -6.34 -18.96 9.20
C GLU A 129 -5.39 -18.11 8.34
N VAL A 130 -4.47 -17.38 8.96
CA VAL A 130 -3.46 -16.55 8.28
C VAL A 130 -2.19 -17.34 7.97
N GLN A 131 -1.85 -18.34 8.79
CA GLN A 131 -0.63 -19.14 8.66
C GLN A 131 -0.36 -19.70 7.25
N PRO A 132 -1.36 -20.18 6.45
CA PRO A 132 -1.11 -20.61 5.08
C PRO A 132 -0.49 -19.54 4.17
N ARG A 133 -0.73 -18.25 4.44
CA ARG A 133 -0.10 -17.14 3.72
C ARG A 133 1.35 -16.94 4.15
N VAL A 134 1.64 -17.09 5.44
CA VAL A 134 3.01 -17.03 5.99
C VAL A 134 3.86 -18.17 5.44
N THR A 135 3.32 -19.39 5.35
CA THR A 135 4.01 -20.53 4.74
C THR A 135 4.40 -20.26 3.28
N ARG A 136 3.49 -19.70 2.47
CA ARG A 136 3.82 -19.33 1.08
C ARG A 136 4.91 -18.27 1.00
N ALA A 137 4.87 -17.27 1.88
CA ALA A 137 5.93 -16.26 1.95
C ALA A 137 7.29 -16.88 2.32
N GLN A 138 7.30 -17.84 3.25
CA GLN A 138 8.50 -18.58 3.62
C GLN A 138 9.03 -19.45 2.47
N GLU A 139 8.17 -20.18 1.77
CA GLU A 139 8.56 -20.96 0.58
C GLU A 139 9.17 -20.07 -0.51
N ARG A 140 8.59 -18.87 -0.73
CA ARG A 140 9.16 -17.87 -1.63
C ARG A 140 10.53 -17.37 -1.17
N LEU A 141 10.68 -17.05 0.11
CA LEU A 141 11.96 -16.65 0.68
C LEU A 141 13.03 -17.71 0.47
N GLU A 142 12.73 -18.97 0.81
CA GLU A 142 13.67 -20.09 0.66
C GLU A 142 14.09 -20.31 -0.79
N SER A 143 13.14 -20.22 -1.74
CA SER A 143 13.43 -20.29 -3.18
C SER A 143 14.41 -19.18 -3.61
N ILE A 144 14.16 -17.93 -3.21
CA ILE A 144 15.01 -16.79 -3.56
C ILE A 144 16.41 -16.95 -2.94
N LEU A 145 16.49 -17.39 -1.69
CA LEU A 145 17.76 -17.62 -1.01
C LEU A 145 18.60 -18.72 -1.69
N ALA A 146 17.95 -19.76 -2.21
CA ALA A 146 18.61 -20.80 -2.99
C ALA A 146 19.09 -20.30 -4.37
N GLU A 147 18.44 -19.29 -4.96
CA GLU A 147 18.85 -18.69 -6.23
C GLU A 147 20.08 -17.76 -6.10
N ILE A 148 20.27 -17.13 -4.93
CA ILE A 148 21.37 -16.18 -4.69
C ILE A 148 22.63 -16.82 -4.07
N GLY A 149 22.52 -18.04 -3.54
CA GLY A 149 23.61 -18.80 -2.91
C GLY A 149 24.43 -19.60 -3.92
#